data_AF-A0A971VXR7-F1
#
_entry.id   AF-A0A971VXR7-F1
#
_cell.length_a   1.000
_cell.length_b   1.000
_cell.length_c   1.000
_cell.angle_alpha   90.00
_cell.angle_beta   90.00
_cell.angle_gamma   90.00
#
_symmetry.space_group_name_H-M   'P 1'
#
loop_
_entity.id
_entity.type
_entity.pdbx_description
1 polymer ?
#
loop_
_entity_poly.entity_id
_entity_poly.type
_entity_poly.pdbx_seq_one_letter_code
_entity_poly.pdbx_strand_id
1 'polypeptide(L)' 'MISEKMLELGKKRSLIREIFEYGKKRGLEIGADKVFDFSIGNPNV' A
#
# COMPACT_ATOMS: atom_id res chain seq x y z
N MET A 1 14.92 -25.71 2.00
CA MET A 1 15.50 -24.35 1.83
C MET A 1 14.55 -23.53 0.96
N ILE A 2 14.29 -22.28 1.34
CA ILE A 2 13.47 -21.35 0.53
C ILE A 2 14.33 -20.83 -0.62
N SER A 3 13.76 -20.70 -1.82
CA SER A 3 14.46 -20.10 -2.96
C SER A 3 14.87 -18.66 -2.64
N GLU A 4 16.17 -18.36 -2.76
CA GLU A 4 16.72 -17.02 -2.50
C GLU A 4 16.04 -15.94 -3.36
N LYS A 5 15.76 -16.27 -4.63
CA LYS A 5 15.03 -15.41 -5.56
C LYS A 5 13.62 -15.06 -5.06
N MET A 6 12.92 -16.05 -4.49
CA MET A 6 11.58 -15.81 -3.93
C MET A 6 11.64 -14.98 -2.65
N LEU A 7 12.68 -15.18 -1.84
CA LEU A 7 12.91 -14.38 -0.64
C LEU A 7 13.19 -12.90 -0.98
N GLU A 8 13.99 -12.65 -2.00
CA GLU A 8 14.30 -11.30 -2.48
C GLU A 8 13.04 -10.58 -2.99
N LEU A 9 12.25 -11.25 -3.84
CA LEU A 9 11.00 -10.71 -4.36
C LEU A 9 9.98 -10.41 -3.25
N GLY A 10 9.89 -11.27 -2.23
CA GLY A 10 8.98 -11.06 -1.09
C GLY A 10 9.44 -9.95 -0.13
N LYS A 11 10.75 -9.73 0.00
CA LYS A 11 11.31 -8.63 0.81
C LYS A 11 11.20 -7.27 0.13
N LYS A 12 11.11 -7.24 -1.21
CA LYS A 12 11.01 -6.00 -1.98
C LYS A 12 9.69 -5.31 -1.68
N ARG A 13 9.77 -4.14 -1.05
CA ARG A 13 8.59 -3.32 -0.73
C ARG A 13 8.02 -2.68 -1.99
N SER A 14 6.70 -2.56 -2.03
CA SER A 14 5.99 -1.84 -3.09
C SER A 14 5.64 -0.45 -2.57
N LEU A 15 6.25 0.57 -3.18
CA LEU A 15 6.03 1.97 -2.80
C LEU A 15 4.55 2.38 -2.90
N ILE A 16 3.83 1.88 -3.91
CA ILE A 16 2.38 2.11 -4.08
C ILE A 16 1.61 1.60 -2.86
N ARG A 17 1.95 0.39 -2.37
CA ARG A 17 1.29 -0.18 -1.19
C ARG A 17 1.64 0.58 0.09
N GLU A 18 2.86 1.11 0.21
CA GLU A 18 3.23 1.93 1.37
C GLU A 18 2.43 3.24 1.41
N ILE A 19 2.24 3.91 0.26
CA ILE A 19 1.45 5.14 0.16
C ILE A 19 -0.03 4.87 0.47
N PHE A 20 -0.59 3.77 -0.07
CA PHE A 20 -1.96 3.34 0.22
C PHE A 20 -2.19 3.12 1.72
N GLU A 21 -1.28 2.39 2.38
CA GLU A 21 -1.39 2.13 3.82
C GLU A 21 -1.16 3.40 4.66
N TYR A 22 -0.33 4.33 4.19
CA TYR A 22 -0.22 5.66 4.80
C TYR A 22 -1.52 6.46 4.68
N GLY A 23 -2.14 6.48 3.50
CA GLY A 23 -3.44 7.12 3.26
C GLY A 23 -4.52 6.59 4.20
N LYS A 24 -4.60 5.25 4.37
CA LYS A 24 -5.51 4.63 5.35
C LYS A 24 -5.26 5.09 6.78
N LYS A 25 -4.01 5.10 7.24
CA LYS A 25 -3.67 5.57 8.59
C LYS A 25 -4.10 7.03 8.79
N ARG A 26 -3.84 7.88 7.81
CA ARG A 26 -4.29 9.27 7.82
C ARG A 26 -5.82 9.37 7.85
N GLY A 27 -6.53 8.52 7.11
CA GLY A 27 -8.00 8.48 7.13
C GLY A 27 -8.58 8.20 8.50
N LEU A 28 -7.91 7.37 9.31
CA LEU A 28 -8.28 7.12 10.71
C LEU A 28 -8.01 8.31 11.64
N GLU A 29 -6.99 9.12 11.34
CA GLU A 29 -6.60 10.28 12.15
C GLU A 29 -7.41 11.55 11.84
N ILE A 30 -7.69 11.81 10.56
CA ILE A 30 -8.27 13.10 10.12
C ILE A 30 -9.65 12.97 9.45
N GLY A 31 -10.11 11.75 9.20
CA GLY A 31 -11.31 11.44 8.43
C GLY A 31 -10.97 11.02 6.99
N ALA A 32 -11.62 9.97 6.48
CA ALA A 32 -11.39 9.45 5.14
C ALA A 32 -11.81 10.45 4.04
N ASP A 33 -12.78 11.32 4.33
CA ASP A 33 -13.22 12.43 3.48
C ASP A 33 -12.12 13.47 3.21
N LYS A 34 -11.07 13.50 4.05
CA LYS A 34 -9.96 14.45 3.94
C LYS A 34 -8.69 13.83 3.36
N VAL A 35 -8.75 12.56 2.94
CA VAL A 35 -7.62 11.84 2.34
C VAL A 35 -7.94 11.50 0.89
N PHE A 36 -7.22 12.15 -0.03
CA PHE A 36 -7.32 11.90 -1.46
C PHE A 36 -6.27 10.87 -1.90
N ASP A 37 -6.63 9.59 -1.84
CA ASP A 37 -5.73 8.49 -2.19
C ASP A 37 -5.92 8.04 -3.66
N PHE A 38 -4.95 8.37 -4.51
CA PHE A 38 -4.88 7.95 -5.92
C PHE A 38 -3.75 6.95 -6.16
N SER A 39 -3.24 6.29 -5.11
CA SER A 39 -2.05 5.44 -5.21
C SER A 39 -2.33 4.08 -5.85
N ILE A 40 -3.43 3.41 -5.47
CA ILE A 40 -3.74 2.04 -5.91
C ILE A 40 -4.87 2.03 -6.95
N GLY A 41 -4.59 1.48 -8.14
CA GLY A 41 -5.53 1.39 -9.25
C GLY A 41 -6.41 0.15 -9.22
N ASN A 42 -6.96 -0.23 -8.06
CA ASN A 42 -7.91 -1.34 -8.00
C ASN A 42 -9.23 -0.92 -8.69
N PRO A 43 -9.86 -1.79 -9.51
CA PRO A 43 -11.17 -1.52 -10.06
C PRO A 43 -12.18 -1.19 -8.94
N ASN A 44 -12.96 -0.13 -9.13
CA ASN A 44 -14.00 0.29 -8.19
C ASN A 44 -15.39 0.05 -8.82
N VAL A 45 -16.37 -0.38 -8.02
CA VAL A 45 -17.76 -0.67 -8.40
C VAL A 45 -18.69 0.42 -7.88
#